data_AF-A0A218P952-F1
#
_entry.id   AF-A0A218P952-F1
#
_cell.length_a   1.000
_cell.length_b   1.000
_cell.length_c   1.000
_cell.angle_alpha   90.00
_cell.angle_beta   90.00
_cell.angle_gamma   90.00
#
_symmetry.space_group_name_H-M   'P 1'
#
loop_
_entity.id
_entity.type
_entity.pdbx_description
1 polymer ?
#
loop_
_entity_poly.entity_id
_entity_poly.type
_entity_poly.pdbx_seq_one_letter_code
_entity_poly.pdbx_strand_id
1 'polypeptide(L)'
;MEVVTNSFGLKSKPILAPKAFEAIYSMWGKIVEGSQLAVPHLVGRARILNGVASLVEMDVVLHTEERPLIIREGNEVSFIVPVEPREGPEGIYLKLQNALEEQL
;
A
#
# COMPACT_ATOMS: atom_id res chain seq x y z
N MET A 1 0.93 -8.28 22.64
CA MET A 1 0.03 -7.89 21.54
C MET A 1 -1.07 -7.04 22.14
N GLU A 2 -0.99 -5.71 22.01
CA GLU A 2 -2.09 -4.83 22.43
C GLU A 2 -3.11 -4.78 21.29
N VAL A 3 -4.30 -5.29 21.57
CA VAL A 3 -5.45 -5.26 20.67
C VAL A 3 -6.06 -3.86 20.77
N VAL A 4 -6.01 -3.09 19.68
CA VAL A 4 -6.70 -1.80 19.64
C VAL A 4 -8.17 -2.05 19.33
N THR A 5 -8.99 -2.04 20.37
CA THR A 5 -10.45 -2.07 20.29
C THR A 5 -10.97 -0.65 20.13
N ASN A 6 -11.75 -0.37 19.09
CA ASN A 6 -12.58 0.83 19.07
C ASN A 6 -13.72 0.70 20.10
N SER A 7 -14.37 1.81 20.44
CA SER A 7 -15.44 1.93 21.44
C SER A 7 -16.71 1.09 21.17
N PHE A 8 -16.73 0.31 20.09
CA PHE A 8 -17.84 -0.57 19.69
C PHE A 8 -17.47 -2.06 19.68
N GLY A 9 -16.27 -2.45 20.15
CA GLY A 9 -15.88 -3.86 20.26
C GLY A 9 -15.68 -4.59 18.92
N LEU A 10 -15.74 -3.86 17.80
CA LEU A 10 -15.46 -4.40 16.47
C LEU A 10 -13.95 -4.35 16.23
N LYS A 11 -13.36 -5.48 15.83
CA LYS A 11 -12.04 -5.55 15.22
C LYS A 11 -12.09 -4.76 13.91
N SER A 12 -11.89 -3.45 13.95
CA SER A 12 -11.91 -2.64 12.74
C SER A 12 -10.65 -2.93 11.94
N LYS A 13 -10.84 -3.39 10.70
CA LYS A 13 -9.79 -3.46 9.70
C LYS A 13 -9.14 -2.09 9.52
N PRO A 14 -7.84 -2.04 9.22
CA PRO A 14 -7.11 -0.81 9.12
C PRO A 14 -7.59 -0.13 7.85
N ILE A 15 -8.04 1.12 7.99
CA ILE A 15 -8.40 1.92 6.82
C ILE A 15 -7.15 2.59 6.28
N LEU A 16 -6.97 2.54 4.96
CA LEU A 16 -5.95 3.35 4.30
C LEU A 16 -6.39 4.81 4.32
N ALA A 17 -5.49 5.71 4.73
CA ALA A 17 -5.82 7.13 4.81
C ALA A 17 -6.18 7.70 3.41
N PRO A 18 -7.18 8.60 3.29
CA PRO A 18 -7.63 9.11 1.99
C PRO A 18 -6.52 9.70 1.12
N LYS A 19 -5.52 10.35 1.75
CA LYS A 19 -4.35 10.94 1.08
C LYS A 19 -3.51 9.91 0.31
N ALA A 20 -3.64 8.62 0.62
CA ALA A 20 -2.96 7.57 -0.12
C ALA A 20 -3.42 7.48 -1.57
N PHE A 21 -4.71 7.71 -1.84
CA PHE A 21 -5.23 7.70 -3.20
C PHE A 21 -4.62 8.82 -4.04
N GLU A 22 -4.53 10.03 -3.48
CA GLU A 22 -3.89 11.18 -4.13
C GLU A 22 -2.41 10.89 -4.45
N ALA A 23 -1.69 10.25 -3.53
CA ALA A 23 -0.31 9.86 -3.73
C ALA A 23 -0.17 8.84 -4.88
N ILE A 24 -1.00 7.79 -4.90
CA ILE A 24 -1.04 6.79 -5.99
C ILE A 24 -1.32 7.49 -7.32
N TYR A 25 -2.34 8.34 -7.36
CA TYR A 25 -2.76 9.06 -8.56
C TYR A 25 -1.63 9.94 -9.12
N SER A 26 -0.89 10.63 -8.24
CA SER A 26 0.23 11.49 -8.64
C SER A 26 1.39 10.75 -9.31
N MET A 27 1.54 9.45 -9.03
CA MET A 27 2.59 8.60 -9.61
C MET A 27 2.11 7.81 -10.82
N TRP A 28 0.83 7.87 -11.15
CA TRP A 28 0.21 7.01 -12.15
C TRP A 28 0.86 7.12 -13.54
N GLY A 29 1.27 8.32 -13.96
CA GLY A 29 2.01 8.52 -15.21
C GLY A 29 3.30 7.68 -15.26
N LYS A 30 4.09 7.66 -14.18
CA LYS A 30 5.32 6.86 -14.08
C LYS A 30 5.03 5.36 -14.15
N ILE A 31 3.92 4.91 -13.56
CA ILE A 31 3.49 3.50 -13.58
C ILE A 31 3.19 3.07 -15.02
N VAL A 32 2.39 3.87 -15.73
CA VAL A 32 1.97 3.58 -17.12
C VAL A 32 3.14 3.64 -18.10
N GLU A 33 4.04 4.60 -17.95
CA GLU A 33 5.24 4.70 -18.79
C GLU A 33 6.21 3.56 -18.48
N GLY A 34 6.46 3.31 -17.20
CA GLY A 34 7.38 2.27 -16.74
C GLY A 34 6.95 0.85 -17.10
N SER A 35 5.63 0.58 -17.16
CA SER A 35 5.10 -0.73 -17.54
C SER A 35 5.43 -1.14 -18.98
N GLN A 36 5.85 -0.20 -19.83
CA GLN A 36 6.29 -0.51 -21.19
C GLN A 36 7.70 -1.15 -21.22
N LEU A 37 8.46 -0.98 -20.13
CA LEU A 37 9.86 -1.40 -20.02
C LEU A 37 10.02 -2.63 -19.11
N ALA A 38 9.23 -2.71 -18.04
CA ALA A 38 9.39 -3.67 -16.96
C ALA A 38 8.12 -3.75 -16.10
N VAL A 39 8.12 -4.56 -15.05
CA VAL A 39 7.00 -4.66 -14.09
C VAL A 39 7.09 -3.53 -13.06
N PRO A 40 6.14 -2.58 -13.02
CA PRO A 40 6.16 -1.52 -12.03
C PRO A 40 5.75 -2.07 -10.66
N HIS A 41 6.42 -1.56 -9.63
CA HIS A 41 6.13 -1.89 -8.24
C HIS A 41 5.95 -0.61 -7.46
N LEU A 42 4.87 -0.56 -6.70
CA LEU A 42 4.66 0.46 -5.69
C LEU A 42 5.49 0.08 -4.48
N VAL A 43 6.42 0.96 -4.09
CA VAL A 43 7.24 0.78 -2.91
C VAL A 43 6.94 1.88 -1.91
N GLY A 44 7.03 1.56 -0.63
CA GLY A 44 6.82 2.58 0.37
C GLY A 44 6.84 2.07 1.79
N ARG A 45 6.56 3.00 2.69
CA ARG A 45 6.36 2.73 4.11
C ARG A 45 5.02 3.28 4.54
N ALA A 46 4.29 2.50 5.31
CA ALA A 46 3.08 2.90 6.00
C ALA A 46 3.29 2.82 7.51
N ARG A 47 2.64 3.69 8.25
CA ARG A 47 2.53 3.60 9.70
C ARG A 47 1.09 3.28 10.08
N ILE A 48 0.89 2.24 10.87
CA ILE A 48 -0.42 1.82 11.36
C ILE A 48 -0.58 2.33 12.79
N LEU A 49 -1.52 3.26 12.99
CA LEU A 49 -1.90 3.78 14.29
C LEU A 49 -3.41 3.68 14.45
N ASN A 50 -3.87 3.06 15.54
CA ASN A 50 -5.29 2.92 15.85
C ASN A 50 -6.15 2.36 14.71
N GLY A 51 -5.62 1.39 13.94
CA GLY A 51 -6.33 0.85 12.78
C GLY A 51 -6.45 1.83 11.62
N VAL A 52 -5.54 2.80 11.50
CA VAL A 52 -5.42 3.65 10.31
C VAL A 52 -4.01 3.49 9.76
N ALA A 53 -3.90 3.02 8.53
CA ALA A 53 -2.64 2.98 7.81
C ALA A 53 -2.42 4.34 7.11
N SER A 54 -1.41 5.07 7.56
CA SER A 54 -0.98 6.32 6.94
C SER A 54 0.30 6.09 6.15
N LEU A 55 0.31 6.41 4.87
CA LEU A 55 1.53 6.34 4.08
C LEU A 55 2.52 7.39 4.58
N VAL A 56 3.74 6.95 4.85
CA VAL A 56 4.88 7.78 5.24
C VAL A 56 5.65 8.21 4.01
N GLU A 57 5.90 7.27 3.10
CA GLU A 57 6.52 7.52 1.80
C GLU A 57 6.02 6.50 0.79
N MET A 58 6.06 6.88 -0.48
CA MET A 58 5.71 5.99 -1.58
C MET A 58 6.42 6.44 -2.86
N ASP A 59 6.89 5.46 -3.65
CA ASP A 59 7.48 5.68 -4.97
C ASP A 59 7.18 4.48 -5.88
N VAL A 60 7.63 4.57 -7.13
CA VAL A 60 7.51 3.53 -8.14
C VAL A 60 8.90 3.09 -8.58
N VAL A 61 9.15 1.78 -8.51
CA VAL A 61 10.36 1.17 -9.03
C VAL A 61 10.01 0.12 -10.08
N LEU A 62 10.97 -0.17 -10.96
CA LEU A 62 10.80 -1.13 -12.03
C LEU A 62 11.62 -2.38 -11.75
N HIS A 63 10.99 -3.55 -11.87
CA HIS A 63 11.65 -4.85 -11.76
C HIS A 63 11.40 -5.69 -13.01
N THR A 64 12.34 -6.57 -13.34
CA THR A 64 12.22 -7.47 -14.50
C THR A 64 11.11 -8.52 -14.34
N GLU A 65 10.65 -8.76 -13.12
CA GLU A 65 9.64 -9.74 -12.74
C GLU A 65 8.89 -9.25 -11.49
N GLU A 66 7.78 -9.89 -11.15
CA GLU A 66 7.01 -9.60 -9.93
C GLU A 66 7.80 -9.96 -8.67
N ARG A 67 7.93 -9.01 -7.75
CA ARG A 67 8.66 -9.13 -6.48
C ARG A 67 7.86 -8.53 -5.32
N PRO A 68 6.75 -9.17 -4.90
CA PRO A 68 6.01 -8.70 -3.74
C PRO A 68 6.82 -8.91 -2.46
N LEU A 69 6.82 -7.90 -1.59
CA LEU A 69 7.43 -7.97 -0.26
C LEU A 69 6.63 -7.10 0.70
N ILE A 70 6.30 -7.64 1.87
CA ILE A 70 5.69 -6.86 2.94
C ILE A 70 6.40 -7.25 4.23
N ILE A 71 6.93 -6.26 4.94
CA ILE A 71 7.64 -6.44 6.21
C ILE A 71 7.00 -5.53 7.25
N ARG A 72 6.64 -6.09 8.39
CA ARG A 72 6.11 -5.33 9.53
C ARG A 72 7.10 -5.30 10.68
N GLU A 73 7.43 -4.10 11.15
CA GLU A 73 8.26 -3.84 12.32
C GLU A 73 7.50 -2.93 13.30
N GLY A 74 6.86 -3.54 14.29
CA GLY A 74 5.99 -2.82 15.24
C GLY A 74 4.79 -2.18 14.53
N ASN A 75 4.78 -0.84 14.46
CA ASN A 75 3.72 -0.06 13.83
C ASN A 75 4.09 0.42 12.42
N GLU A 76 5.27 0.07 11.91
CA GLU A 76 5.71 0.42 10.56
C GLU A 76 5.61 -0.80 9.65
N VAL A 77 5.16 -0.57 8.42
CA VAL A 77 5.06 -1.58 7.37
C VAL A 77 5.81 -1.07 6.16
N SER A 78 6.83 -1.79 5.73
CA SER A 78 7.51 -1.57 4.46
C SER A 78 6.91 -2.50 3.41
N PHE A 79 6.63 -1.99 2.22
CA PHE A 79 5.99 -2.77 1.17
C PHE A 79 6.63 -2.55 -0.20
N ILE A 80 6.57 -3.60 -1.01
CA ILE A 80 6.82 -3.65 -2.44
C ILE A 80 5.64 -4.44 -3.02
N VAL A 81 4.81 -3.79 -3.82
CA VAL A 81 3.60 -4.40 -4.38
C VAL A 81 3.65 -4.26 -5.90
N PRO A 82 3.63 -5.37 -6.67
CA PRO A 82 3.56 -5.28 -8.13
C PRO A 82 2.26 -4.61 -8.55
N VAL A 83 2.33 -3.83 -9.62
CA VAL A 83 1.23 -3.01 -10.12
C VAL A 83 0.93 -3.38 -11.57
N GLU A 84 -0.34 -3.55 -11.90
CA GLU A 84 -0.80 -3.69 -13.27
C GLU A 84 -1.55 -2.41 -13.69
N PRO A 85 -1.06 -1.63 -14.68
CA PRO A 85 -1.72 -0.39 -15.11
C PRO A 85 -3.19 -0.56 -15.50
N ARG A 86 -3.62 -1.73 -15.96
CA ARG A 86 -5.03 -1.98 -16.30
C ARG A 86 -5.96 -1.93 -15.08
N GLU A 87 -5.43 -2.06 -13.86
CA GLU A 87 -6.19 -2.03 -12.61
C GLU A 87 -6.63 -0.60 -12.23
N GLY A 88 -6.01 0.44 -12.80
CA GLY A 88 -6.26 1.83 -12.42
C GLY A 88 -5.72 2.20 -11.02
N PRO A 89 -5.69 3.51 -10.68
CA PRO A 89 -5.29 3.97 -9.35
C PRO A 89 -6.11 3.34 -8.21
N GLU A 90 -7.41 3.11 -8.45
CA GLU A 90 -8.33 2.48 -7.52
C GLU A 90 -7.98 1.02 -7.25
N GLY A 91 -7.60 0.27 -8.28
CA GLY A 91 -7.18 -1.12 -8.14
C GLY A 91 -5.93 -1.25 -7.27
N ILE A 92 -4.93 -0.38 -7.48
CA ILE A 92 -3.74 -0.31 -6.62
C ILE A 92 -4.12 0.06 -5.20
N TYR A 93 -5.00 1.04 -5.02
CA TYR A 93 -5.43 1.47 -3.69
C TYR A 93 -6.02 0.31 -2.90
N LEU A 94 -6.91 -0.47 -3.53
CA LEU A 94 -7.50 -1.66 -2.91
C LEU A 94 -6.47 -2.76 -2.67
N LYS A 95 -5.54 -2.97 -3.60
CA LYS A 95 -4.45 -3.95 -3.45
C LYS A 95 -3.54 -3.61 -2.26
N LEU A 96 -3.18 -2.34 -2.12
CA LEU A 96 -2.38 -1.85 -1.00
C LEU A 96 -3.16 -1.93 0.32
N GLN A 97 -4.46 -1.60 0.32
CA GLN A 97 -5.29 -1.79 1.50
C GLN A 97 -5.29 -3.26 1.93
N ASN A 98 -5.56 -4.19 1.02
CA ASN A 98 -5.56 -5.63 1.32
C ASN A 98 -4.20 -6.11 1.84
N ALA A 99 -3.11 -5.69 1.20
CA ALA A 99 -1.75 -5.99 1.61
C ALA A 99 -1.45 -5.52 3.06
N LEU A 100 -1.96 -4.35 3.45
CA LEU A 100 -1.81 -3.81 4.80
C LEU A 100 -2.76 -4.46 5.82
N GLU A 101 -3.95 -4.90 5.39
CA GLU A 101 -4.90 -5.66 6.21
C GLU A 101 -4.32 -7.01 6.65
N GLU A 102 -3.56 -7.69 5.78
CA GLU A 102 -2.90 -8.97 6.07
C GLU A 102 -1.81 -8.89 7.15
N GLN A 103 -1.32 -7.68 7.44
CA GLN A 103 -0.24 -7.50 8.41
C GLN A 103 -0.73 -7.38 9.85
N LEU A 104 -2.02 -7.53 10.14
CA LEU A 104 -2.62 -7.39 11.47
C LEU A 104 -2.81 -8.71 12.22
#